data_AF-A0A9N9IUY6-F1
#
_entry.id   AF-A0A9N9IUY6-F1
#
_cell.length_a   1.000
_cell.length_b   1.000
_cell.length_c   1.000
_cell.angle_alpha   90.00
_cell.angle_beta   90.00
_cell.angle_gamma   90.00
#
_symmetry.space_group_name_H-M   'P 1'
#
loop_
_entity.id
_entity.type
_entity.pdbx_description
1 polymer ?
#
loop_
_entity_poly.entity_id
_entity_poly.type
_entity_poly.pdbx_seq_one_letter_code
_entity_poly.pdbx_strand_id
1 'polypeptide(L)'
;LERTYTLEEFEYINSQLKNHTLEIDGKPINLFELDENGKLIPMPQATINMEAVVTEIAAQLRNWNVYTRQGGVVTTSQGGFKFATEDSEDEITTQAGKKIRAPDVSFTPKDIYRNLDEQQLWTFKGEAFTPIFVVEVVDIGTDTTNSAFIKADNRFKDEYFEDGTSVQL
;
A
#
# COMPACT_ATOMS: atom_id res chain seq x y z
N LEU A 1 -10.60 -3.68 19.41
CA LEU A 1 -10.19 -2.28 19.59
C LEU A 1 -11.04 -1.43 18.64
N GLU A 2 -12.00 -0.66 19.17
CA GLU A 2 -12.98 0.08 18.35
C GLU A 2 -12.51 1.47 17.88
N ARG A 3 -11.26 1.87 18.19
CA ARG A 3 -10.74 3.20 17.80
C ARG A 3 -10.63 3.33 16.28
N THR A 4 -11.03 4.47 15.76
CA THR A 4 -10.82 4.91 14.37
C THR A 4 -9.86 6.09 14.40
N TYR A 5 -8.98 6.17 13.40
CA TYR A 5 -7.90 7.15 13.32
C TYR A 5 -8.13 8.13 12.17
N THR A 6 -7.73 9.38 12.37
CA THR A 6 -7.63 10.36 11.28
C THR A 6 -6.38 10.10 10.43
N LEU A 7 -6.32 10.71 9.24
CA LEU A 7 -5.11 10.64 8.42
C LEU A 7 -3.92 11.27 9.14
N GLU A 8 -4.14 12.37 9.86
CA GLU A 8 -3.11 13.04 10.65
C GLU A 8 -2.60 12.17 11.80
N GLU A 9 -3.51 11.46 12.50
CA GLU A 9 -3.11 10.50 13.54
C GLU A 9 -2.32 9.32 12.95
N PHE A 10 -2.75 8.81 11.79
CA PHE A 10 -2.03 7.77 11.05
C PHE A 10 -0.62 8.20 10.66
N GLU A 11 -0.48 9.37 10.01
CA GLU A 11 0.81 9.94 9.61
C GLU A 11 1.70 10.18 10.84
N TYR A 12 1.12 10.70 11.93
CA TYR A 12 1.84 10.91 13.18
C TYR A 12 2.35 9.58 13.74
N ILE A 13 1.51 8.55 13.87
CA ILE A 13 1.90 7.24 14.40
C ILE A 13 3.04 6.64 13.55
N ASN A 14 2.88 6.60 12.22
CA ASN A 14 3.91 6.10 11.32
C ASN A 14 5.21 6.92 11.40
N SER A 15 5.14 8.23 11.66
CA SER A 15 6.35 9.05 11.89
C SER A 15 7.11 8.63 13.15
N GLN A 16 6.41 8.24 14.22
CA GLN A 16 7.03 7.77 15.46
C GLN A 16 7.70 6.41 15.26
N LEU A 17 7.13 5.55 14.42
CA LEU A 17 7.66 4.21 14.16
C LEU A 17 9.01 4.20 13.41
N LYS A 18 9.42 5.33 12.83
CA LYS A 18 10.76 5.48 12.24
C LYS A 18 11.88 5.29 13.26
N ASN A 19 11.62 5.61 14.52
CA ASN A 19 12.60 5.55 15.61
C ASN A 19 12.18 4.59 16.73
N HIS A 20 11.00 3.98 16.63
CA HIS A 20 10.42 3.13 17.66
C HIS A 20 9.74 1.92 17.03
N THR A 21 9.88 0.76 17.66
CA THR A 21 9.15 -0.45 17.24
C THR A 21 8.03 -0.72 18.24
N LEU A 22 6.82 -0.92 17.74
CA LEU A 22 5.72 -1.43 18.56
C LEU A 22 5.69 -2.95 18.49
N GLU A 23 5.27 -3.61 19.56
CA GLU A 23 5.03 -5.04 19.55
C GLU A 23 3.53 -5.31 19.65
N ILE A 24 2.99 -6.03 18.67
CA ILE A 24 1.59 -6.49 18.64
C ILE A 24 1.61 -8.01 18.46
N ASP A 25 0.98 -8.73 19.37
CA ASP A 25 0.94 -10.21 19.38
C ASP A 25 2.32 -10.86 19.25
N GLY A 26 3.33 -10.29 19.90
CA GLY A 26 4.72 -10.78 19.87
C GLY A 26 5.47 -10.46 18.57
N LYS A 27 4.91 -9.63 17.68
CA LYS A 27 5.52 -9.24 16.40
C LYS A 27 5.91 -7.77 16.40
N PRO A 28 7.14 -7.43 15.97
CA PRO A 28 7.54 -6.05 15.77
C PRO A 28 6.80 -5.44 14.58
N ILE A 29 6.14 -4.31 14.83
CA ILE A 29 5.43 -3.48 13.85
C ILE A 29 6.19 -2.16 13.71
N ASN A 30 6.59 -1.84 12.48
CA ASN A 30 7.35 -0.64 12.13
C ASN A 30 6.61 0.25 11.13
N LEU A 31 5.44 -0.18 10.65
CA LEU A 31 4.56 0.61 9.80
C LEU A 31 3.10 0.14 9.97
N PHE A 32 2.16 1.03 9.70
CA PHE A 32 0.75 0.71 9.54
C PHE A 32 0.24 1.14 8.17
N GLU A 33 -0.79 0.44 7.70
CA GLU A 33 -1.74 0.89 6.69
C GLU A 33 -3.02 1.41 7.36
N LEU A 34 -3.92 2.01 6.57
CA LEU A 34 -5.17 2.57 7.05
C LEU A 34 -6.32 2.06 6.18
N ASP A 35 -7.31 1.38 6.75
CA ASP A 35 -8.49 0.94 5.98
C ASP A 35 -9.51 2.05 5.75
N GLU A 36 -10.53 1.76 4.94
CA GLU A 36 -11.65 2.66 4.65
C GLU A 36 -12.43 3.11 5.91
N ASN A 37 -12.42 2.28 6.96
CA ASN A 37 -13.06 2.54 8.25
C ASN A 37 -12.13 3.30 9.23
N GLY A 38 -10.95 3.69 8.76
CA GLY A 38 -9.89 4.35 9.52
C GLY A 38 -9.29 3.47 10.63
N LYS A 39 -9.27 2.15 10.47
CA LYS A 39 -8.53 1.23 11.34
C LYS A 39 -7.10 1.07 10.84
N LEU A 40 -6.17 1.00 11.80
CA LEU A 40 -4.78 0.70 11.51
C LEU A 40 -4.62 -0.79 11.23
N ILE A 41 -4.02 -1.11 10.09
CA ILE A 41 -3.62 -2.48 9.74
C ILE A 41 -2.11 -2.60 9.99
N PRO A 42 -1.67 -3.46 10.93
CA PRO A 42 -0.25 -3.59 11.24
C PRO A 42 0.52 -4.22 10.07
N MET A 43 1.61 -3.59 9.67
CA MET A 43 2.59 -4.18 8.76
C MET A 43 3.75 -4.72 9.59
N PRO A 44 3.82 -6.05 9.81
CA PRO A 44 4.95 -6.65 10.51
C PRO A 44 6.22 -6.52 9.66
N GLN A 45 7.37 -6.54 10.32
CA GLN A 45 8.65 -6.54 9.63
C GLN A 45 8.76 -7.75 8.68
N ALA A 46 9.09 -7.50 7.42
CA ALA A 46 9.36 -8.54 6.44
C ALA A 46 10.60 -9.36 6.81
N THR A 47 10.57 -10.66 6.50
CA THR A 47 11.73 -11.54 6.69
C THR A 47 12.75 -11.33 5.56
N ILE A 48 14.02 -11.70 5.80
CA ILE A 48 15.08 -11.59 4.78
C ILE A 48 14.75 -12.33 3.47
N ASN A 49 14.03 -13.46 3.54
CA ASN A 49 13.65 -14.22 2.37
C ASN A 49 12.56 -13.49 1.56
N MET A 50 11.59 -12.88 2.24
CA MET A 50 10.57 -12.06 1.57
C MET A 50 11.23 -10.86 0.91
N GLU A 51 12.13 -10.16 1.60
CA GLU A 51 12.85 -9.00 1.06
C GLU A 51 13.72 -9.37 -0.15
N ALA A 52 14.33 -10.57 -0.17
CA ALA A 52 15.08 -11.04 -1.33
C ALA A 52 14.17 -11.24 -2.55
N VAL A 53 12.95 -11.78 -2.36
CA VAL A 53 11.96 -11.94 -3.42
C VAL A 53 11.44 -10.59 -3.91
N VAL A 54 11.06 -9.69 -2.99
CA VAL A 54 10.62 -8.32 -3.31
C VAL A 54 11.69 -7.58 -4.12
N THR A 55 12.95 -7.68 -3.71
CA THR A 55 14.09 -7.04 -4.40
C THR A 55 14.23 -7.56 -5.83
N GLU A 56 14.15 -8.87 -6.05
CA GLU A 56 14.27 -9.46 -7.38
C GLU A 56 13.10 -9.06 -8.29
N ILE A 57 11.87 -9.08 -7.78
CA ILE A 57 10.67 -8.64 -8.52
C ILE A 57 10.81 -7.17 -8.92
N ALA A 58 11.17 -6.29 -7.97
CA ALA A 58 11.38 -4.87 -8.23
C ALA A 58 12.49 -4.63 -9.26
N ALA A 59 13.58 -5.41 -9.21
CA ALA A 59 14.67 -5.33 -10.18
C ALA A 59 14.20 -5.72 -11.59
N GLN A 60 13.46 -6.82 -11.74
CA GLN A 60 12.91 -7.23 -13.03
C GLN A 60 11.93 -6.21 -13.59
N LEU A 61 11.03 -5.68 -12.75
CA LEU A 61 10.07 -4.66 -13.15
C LEU A 61 10.76 -3.35 -13.55
N ARG A 62 11.80 -2.94 -12.83
CA ARG A 62 12.64 -1.79 -13.21
C ARG A 62 13.34 -2.02 -14.54
N ASN A 63 13.91 -3.20 -14.76
CA ASN A 63 14.58 -3.55 -16.01
C ASN A 63 13.60 -3.52 -17.19
N TRP A 64 12.38 -4.06 -17.01
CA TRP A 64 11.31 -3.96 -17.99
C TRP A 64 10.93 -2.50 -18.28
N ASN A 65 10.73 -1.68 -17.25
CA ASN A 65 10.37 -0.25 -17.37
C ASN A 65 11.42 0.52 -18.20
N VAL A 66 12.71 0.26 -17.96
CA VAL A 66 13.83 0.87 -18.71
C VAL A 66 13.90 0.32 -20.14
N TYR A 67 13.88 -1.01 -20.30
CA TYR A 67 14.05 -1.67 -21.59
C TYR A 67 12.95 -1.29 -22.58
N THR A 68 11.70 -1.26 -22.11
CA THR A 68 10.52 -0.92 -22.93
C THR A 68 10.24 0.58 -22.97
N ARG A 69 11.03 1.39 -22.24
CA ARG A 69 10.92 2.85 -22.18
C ARG A 69 9.54 3.36 -21.73
N GLN A 70 8.86 2.63 -20.84
CA GLN A 70 7.61 3.14 -20.23
C GLN A 70 7.87 4.46 -19.49
N GLY A 71 9.01 4.54 -18.80
CA GLY A 71 9.42 5.73 -18.06
C GLY A 71 8.54 6.03 -16.85
N GLY A 72 7.82 5.03 -16.35
CA GLY A 72 7.07 5.10 -15.11
C GLY A 72 7.96 4.91 -13.89
N VAL A 73 7.34 4.73 -12.73
CA VAL A 73 8.01 4.60 -11.43
C VAL A 73 7.73 3.24 -10.82
N VAL A 74 8.77 2.61 -10.30
CA VAL A 74 8.68 1.37 -9.51
C VAL A 74 8.92 1.73 -8.06
N THR A 75 8.04 1.31 -7.15
CA THR A 75 8.20 1.46 -5.70
C THR A 75 8.17 0.11 -5.01
N THR A 76 8.76 0.04 -3.82
CA THR A 76 8.59 -1.07 -2.86
C THR A 76 7.84 -0.56 -1.63
N SER A 77 7.66 -1.39 -0.58
CA SER A 77 6.78 -1.23 0.60
C SER A 77 6.92 0.06 1.46
N GLN A 78 7.56 1.12 0.95
CA GLN A 78 7.51 2.49 1.50
C GLN A 78 6.83 3.52 0.58
N GLY A 79 6.39 3.13 -0.62
CA GLY A 79 5.60 3.98 -1.51
C GLY A 79 4.11 3.71 -1.36
N GLY A 80 3.52 4.10 -0.22
CA GLY A 80 2.09 3.92 0.01
C GLY A 80 1.22 4.77 -0.94
N PHE A 81 -0.02 4.37 -1.14
CA PHE A 81 -0.97 5.02 -2.03
C PHE A 81 -2.30 5.30 -1.32
N LYS A 82 -2.90 6.45 -1.63
CA LYS A 82 -4.27 6.78 -1.22
C LYS A 82 -5.24 6.26 -2.27
N PHE A 83 -6.00 5.23 -1.91
CA PHE A 83 -7.05 4.65 -2.74
C PHE A 83 -8.34 5.48 -2.64
N ALA A 84 -9.06 5.61 -3.75
CA ALA A 84 -10.38 6.21 -3.75
C ALA A 84 -11.37 5.29 -3.02
N THR A 85 -12.38 5.86 -2.38
CA THR A 85 -13.51 5.14 -1.77
C THR A 85 -14.80 5.73 -2.33
N GLU A 86 -15.84 4.91 -2.53
CA GLU A 86 -17.10 5.31 -3.19
C GLU A 86 -17.76 6.57 -2.57
N ASP A 87 -17.56 6.85 -1.28
CA ASP A 87 -18.18 7.98 -0.55
C ASP A 87 -17.36 9.30 -0.53
N SER A 88 -16.55 9.57 -1.56
CA SER A 88 -15.57 10.68 -1.54
C SER A 88 -16.09 12.09 -1.91
N GLU A 89 -17.41 12.30 -2.02
CA GLU A 89 -17.96 13.61 -2.45
C GLU A 89 -17.85 14.73 -1.40
N ASP A 90 -17.63 14.44 -0.10
CA ASP A 90 -17.57 15.44 0.98
C ASP A 90 -16.19 15.51 1.67
N GLU A 91 -15.18 15.96 0.91
CA GLU A 91 -13.79 16.13 1.37
C GLU A 91 -13.63 17.09 2.59
N ILE A 92 -14.68 17.86 2.93
CA ILE A 92 -14.63 18.93 3.94
C ILE A 92 -15.17 18.47 5.31
N THR A 93 -15.95 17.39 5.41
CA THR A 93 -16.62 17.04 6.70
C THR A 93 -16.68 15.56 7.07
N THR A 94 -16.43 14.62 6.17
CA THR A 94 -16.49 13.19 6.50
C THR A 94 -15.14 12.53 6.31
N GLN A 95 -14.88 11.57 7.19
CA GLN A 95 -13.67 10.75 7.26
C GLN A 95 -13.52 9.77 6.07
N ALA A 96 -14.12 10.04 4.92
CA ALA A 96 -14.06 9.24 3.70
C ALA A 96 -12.76 9.48 2.92
N GLY A 97 -12.27 8.48 2.18
CA GLY A 97 -11.04 8.59 1.37
C GLY A 97 -9.72 8.27 2.10
N LYS A 98 -9.75 7.47 3.16
CA LYS A 98 -8.58 7.16 4.00
C LYS A 98 -7.85 5.86 3.68
N LYS A 99 -8.29 5.08 2.68
CA LYS A 99 -7.71 3.77 2.39
C LYS A 99 -6.27 3.95 1.91
N ILE A 100 -5.30 3.76 2.80
CA ILE A 100 -3.87 3.79 2.49
C ILE A 100 -3.36 2.36 2.41
N ARG A 101 -2.76 2.00 1.29
CA ARG A 101 -2.12 0.70 1.08
C ARG A 101 -0.70 0.86 0.57
N ALA A 102 0.19 -0.01 1.04
CA ALA A 102 1.60 -0.06 0.72
C ALA A 102 1.92 -1.46 0.17
N PRO A 103 1.63 -1.71 -1.12
CA PRO A 103 1.99 -2.97 -1.77
C PRO A 103 3.51 -3.20 -1.75
N ASP A 104 3.93 -4.46 -1.76
CA ASP A 104 5.34 -4.82 -1.65
C ASP A 104 6.17 -4.36 -2.85
N VAL A 105 5.58 -4.44 -4.04
CA VAL A 105 6.09 -3.82 -5.26
C VAL A 105 4.94 -3.18 -6.00
N SER A 106 5.16 -2.01 -6.60
CA SER A 106 4.18 -1.43 -7.52
C SER A 106 4.82 -0.75 -8.72
N PHE A 107 4.01 -0.52 -9.76
CA PHE A 107 4.37 0.31 -10.89
C PHE A 107 3.30 1.36 -11.21
N THR A 108 3.72 2.62 -11.24
CA THR A 108 2.91 3.77 -11.66
C THR A 108 3.38 4.25 -13.04
N PRO A 109 2.49 4.32 -14.04
CA PRO A 109 2.81 4.83 -15.36
C PRO A 109 3.30 6.27 -15.36
N LYS A 110 4.08 6.62 -16.37
CA LYS A 110 4.72 7.93 -16.53
C LYS A 110 3.72 9.08 -16.61
N ASP A 111 2.64 8.90 -17.33
CA ASP A 111 1.57 9.87 -17.53
C ASP A 111 0.80 10.12 -16.24
N ILE A 112 0.50 9.08 -15.46
CA ILE A 112 -0.06 9.24 -14.12
C ILE A 112 0.94 9.98 -13.23
N TYR A 113 2.15 9.44 -13.06
CA TYR A 113 3.13 9.98 -12.12
C TYR A 113 3.50 11.44 -12.36
N ARG A 114 3.60 11.87 -13.62
CA ARG A 114 3.98 13.26 -13.97
C ARG A 114 2.86 14.27 -13.78
N ASN A 115 1.62 13.81 -13.64
CA ASN A 115 0.46 14.67 -13.42
C ASN A 115 0.12 14.81 -11.93
N LEU A 116 0.81 14.08 -11.04
CA LEU A 116 0.61 14.18 -9.60
C LEU A 116 1.19 15.50 -9.05
N ASP A 117 0.49 16.07 -8.07
CA ASP A 117 0.96 17.25 -7.34
C ASP A 117 1.87 16.91 -6.15
N GLU A 118 2.40 17.93 -5.48
CA GLU A 118 3.29 17.74 -4.32
C GLU A 118 2.60 17.07 -3.12
N GLN A 119 1.30 17.27 -2.93
CA GLN A 119 0.58 16.63 -1.84
C GLN A 119 0.47 15.13 -2.09
N GLN A 120 0.10 14.73 -3.32
CA GLN A 120 0.02 13.32 -3.73
C GLN A 120 1.38 12.62 -3.72
N LEU A 121 2.47 13.33 -4.08
CA LEU A 121 3.81 12.75 -4.18
C LEU A 121 4.53 12.60 -2.84
N TRP A 122 4.28 13.50 -1.89
CA TRP A 122 5.06 13.58 -0.64
C TRP A 122 4.25 13.34 0.62
N THR A 123 2.92 13.24 0.52
CA THR A 123 2.01 13.01 1.64
C THR A 123 0.89 12.06 1.21
N PHE A 124 -0.01 11.71 2.13
CA PHE A 124 -1.24 11.00 1.78
C PHE A 124 -2.43 11.96 1.57
N LYS A 125 -2.16 13.23 1.28
CA LYS A 125 -3.16 14.28 1.01
C LYS A 125 -3.32 14.50 -0.51
N GLY A 126 -4.33 15.28 -0.89
CA GLY A 126 -4.72 15.47 -2.29
C GLY A 126 -5.61 14.35 -2.82
N GLU A 127 -5.89 14.39 -4.12
CA GLU A 127 -6.74 13.40 -4.79
C GLU A 127 -6.13 12.00 -4.72
N ALA A 128 -6.99 10.99 -4.62
CA ALA A 128 -6.57 9.59 -4.63
C ALA A 128 -5.96 9.20 -5.98
N PHE A 129 -4.96 8.33 -5.95
CA PHE A 129 -4.42 7.68 -7.14
C PHE A 129 -3.85 6.31 -6.75
N THR A 130 -3.85 5.38 -7.70
CA THR A 130 -3.33 4.03 -7.51
C THR A 130 -2.32 3.68 -8.60
N PRO A 131 -1.33 2.81 -8.33
CA PRO A 131 -0.51 2.21 -9.37
C PRO A 131 -1.37 1.35 -10.31
N ILE A 132 -0.82 0.96 -11.47
CA ILE A 132 -1.53 0.03 -12.38
C ILE A 132 -1.15 -1.43 -12.16
N PHE A 133 -0.05 -1.68 -11.45
CA PHE A 133 0.46 -3.01 -11.18
C PHE A 133 0.96 -3.05 -9.74
N VAL A 134 0.57 -4.10 -9.01
CA VAL A 134 0.94 -4.32 -7.61
C VAL A 134 1.31 -5.78 -7.39
N VAL A 135 2.20 -6.00 -6.43
CA VAL A 135 2.62 -7.32 -5.99
C VAL A 135 2.59 -7.35 -4.46
N GLU A 136 2.11 -8.47 -3.93
CA GLU A 136 2.24 -8.84 -2.52
C GLU A 136 3.07 -10.11 -2.44
N VAL A 137 4.04 -10.15 -1.53
CA VAL A 137 4.89 -11.32 -1.27
C VAL A 137 4.53 -11.86 0.10
N VAL A 138 3.87 -13.02 0.13
CA VAL A 138 3.39 -13.63 1.37
C VAL A 138 3.93 -15.04 1.51
N ASP A 139 4.39 -15.38 2.72
CA ASP A 139 4.69 -16.78 3.06
C ASP A 139 3.39 -17.55 3.31
N ILE A 140 2.99 -18.33 2.30
CA ILE A 140 1.82 -19.19 2.34
C ILE A 140 2.16 -20.64 2.71
N GLY A 141 3.38 -20.92 3.20
CA GLY A 141 3.81 -22.29 3.49
C GLY A 141 3.56 -23.24 2.32
N THR A 142 2.93 -24.39 2.59
CA THR A 142 2.68 -25.45 1.59
C THR A 142 1.21 -25.62 1.20
N ASP A 143 0.30 -24.83 1.77
CA ASP A 143 -1.15 -25.05 1.64
C ASP A 143 -1.88 -23.75 1.31
N THR A 144 -2.54 -23.74 0.14
CA THR A 144 -3.33 -22.60 -0.35
C THR A 144 -4.66 -22.41 0.37
N THR A 145 -5.03 -23.31 1.29
CA THR A 145 -6.19 -23.13 2.17
C THR A 145 -5.83 -22.41 3.47
N ASN A 146 -4.56 -22.05 3.67
CA ASN A 146 -4.15 -21.39 4.90
C ASN A 146 -4.59 -19.93 4.97
N SER A 147 -4.60 -19.41 6.20
CA SER A 147 -5.05 -18.03 6.47
C SER A 147 -4.19 -16.94 5.81
N ALA A 148 -2.93 -17.23 5.48
CA ALA A 148 -2.05 -16.25 4.83
C ALA A 148 -2.42 -16.08 3.35
N PHE A 149 -2.64 -17.18 2.64
CA PHE A 149 -3.12 -17.15 1.26
C PHE A 149 -4.50 -16.49 1.16
N ILE A 150 -5.46 -16.89 2.01
CA ILE A 150 -6.81 -16.31 1.99
C ILE A 150 -6.77 -14.80 2.23
N LYS A 151 -5.93 -14.33 3.15
CA LYS A 151 -5.75 -12.89 3.39
C LYS A 151 -5.18 -12.17 2.17
N ALA A 152 -4.17 -12.74 1.52
CA ALA A 152 -3.60 -12.17 0.30
C ALA A 152 -4.61 -12.14 -0.86
N ASP A 153 -5.34 -13.24 -1.07
CA ASP A 153 -6.36 -13.37 -2.11
C ASP A 153 -7.51 -12.38 -1.92
N ASN A 154 -8.03 -12.25 -0.69
CA ASN A 154 -9.05 -11.24 -0.36
C ASN A 154 -8.51 -9.82 -0.56
N ARG A 155 -7.26 -9.55 -0.18
CA ARG A 155 -6.63 -8.23 -0.40
C ARG A 155 -6.64 -7.83 -1.87
N PHE A 156 -6.30 -8.75 -2.77
CA PHE A 156 -6.38 -8.47 -4.21
C PHE A 156 -7.82 -8.21 -4.68
N LYS A 157 -8.77 -9.06 -4.28
CA LYS A 157 -10.16 -8.98 -4.74
C LYS A 157 -10.91 -7.77 -4.20
N ASP A 158 -10.74 -7.50 -2.92
CA ASP A 158 -11.58 -6.56 -2.16
C ASP A 158 -10.90 -5.20 -2.00
N GLU A 159 -9.63 -5.05 -2.41
CA GLU A 159 -8.91 -3.78 -2.25
C GLU A 159 -8.17 -3.31 -3.49
N TYR A 160 -7.47 -4.20 -4.19
CA TYR A 160 -6.68 -3.80 -5.34
C TYR A 160 -7.45 -3.83 -6.66
N PHE A 161 -8.37 -4.76 -6.84
CA PHE A 161 -9.20 -4.86 -8.06
C PHE A 161 -10.63 -4.30 -7.86
N GLU A 162 -10.81 -3.50 -6.82
CA GLU A 162 -12.07 -2.81 -6.54
C GLU A 162 -12.34 -1.71 -7.60
N ASP A 163 -13.62 -1.39 -7.80
CA ASP A 163 -14.03 -0.26 -8.65
C ASP A 163 -13.39 1.05 -8.14
N GLY A 164 -12.93 1.89 -9.07
CA GLY A 164 -12.21 3.13 -8.74
C GLY A 164 -10.70 2.97 -8.56
N THR A 165 -10.16 1.75 -8.63
CA THR A 165 -8.72 1.51 -8.76
C THR A 165 -8.28 1.48 -10.22
N SER A 166 -6.99 1.75 -10.46
CA SER A 166 -6.35 1.62 -11.77
C SER A 166 -5.54 0.33 -11.91
N VAL A 167 -5.57 -0.56 -10.91
CA VAL A 167 -4.78 -1.79 -10.90
C VAL A 167 -5.34 -2.76 -11.94
N GLN A 168 -4.46 -3.37 -12.72
CA GLN A 168 -4.81 -4.27 -13.81
C GLN A 168 -4.11 -5.63 -13.66
N LEU A 169 -4.73 -6.66 -14.25
CA LEU A 169 -4.21 -8.02 -14.37
C LEU A 169 -3.16 -8.13 -15.49
#